data_AF-A0A6A4ASU6-F1
#
_entry.id   AF-A0A6A4ASU6-F1
#
_cell.length_a   1.000
_cell.length_b   1.000
_cell.length_c   1.000
_cell.angle_alpha   90.00
_cell.angle_beta   90.00
_cell.angle_gamma   90.00
#
_symmetry.space_group_name_H-M   'P 1'
#
loop_
_entity.id
_entity.type
_entity.pdbx_description
1 polymer ?
#
loop_
_entity_poly.entity_id
_entity_poly.type
_entity_poly.pdbx_seq_one_letter_code
_entity_poly.pdbx_strand_id
1 'polypeptide(L)'
;MVSADLARKLKLKLSADSPLRVSGLGGVPTIIRSKAQVKVTIGPRVVYILDLWVANIGEGIDTLLGMDFMYSAGVRICVREGLVKLPDEETILLNRGGVIRKPQGLDLAVTPDFTTRLLPGRSVVAQIRYAQMDPHKDVVWAGRGDRWVTKLTFASRSYPVAVKEVNISDKNLTISFQTPIARIVERYSFPMAGRFVRPGSRKYLEWQHLIYESTFSDQMERRIDEVTQMYEDQDPPCVEKEEYG
;
A
#
# COMPACT_ATOMS: atom_id res chain seq x y z
N MET A 1 -6.94 7.82 -22.94
CA MET A 1 -7.57 8.33 -24.17
C MET A 1 -9.06 8.56 -23.91
N VAL A 2 -9.69 9.51 -24.60
CA VAL A 2 -11.12 9.83 -24.48
C VAL A 2 -11.75 9.89 -25.87
N SER A 3 -13.00 9.44 -26.00
CA SER A 3 -13.72 9.48 -27.26
C SER A 3 -13.99 10.92 -27.70
N ALA A 4 -13.99 11.15 -29.01
CA ALA A 4 -14.30 12.48 -29.56
C ALA A 4 -15.73 12.93 -29.20
N ASP A 5 -16.67 12.00 -29.13
CA ASP A 5 -18.06 12.27 -28.74
C ASP A 5 -18.18 12.69 -27.29
N LEU A 6 -17.51 11.98 -26.37
CA LEU A 6 -17.49 12.36 -24.96
C LEU A 6 -16.79 13.71 -24.77
N ALA A 7 -15.66 13.92 -25.46
CA ALA A 7 -14.94 15.19 -25.41
C ALA A 7 -15.81 16.38 -25.86
N ARG A 8 -16.59 16.20 -26.94
CA ARG A 8 -17.56 17.18 -27.44
C ARG A 8 -18.72 17.39 -26.46
N LYS A 9 -19.29 16.31 -25.92
CA LYS A 9 -20.40 16.35 -24.96
C LYS A 9 -20.02 17.11 -23.69
N LEU A 10 -18.80 16.89 -23.19
CA LEU A 10 -18.24 17.56 -22.01
C LEU A 10 -17.62 18.93 -22.34
N LYS A 11 -17.58 19.34 -23.61
CA LYS A 11 -16.98 20.60 -24.08
C LYS A 11 -15.54 20.78 -23.59
N LEU A 12 -14.74 19.71 -23.69
CA LEU A 12 -13.35 19.72 -23.24
C LEU A 12 -12.51 20.70 -24.07
N LYS A 13 -11.62 21.43 -23.38
CA LYS A 13 -10.65 22.30 -24.05
C LYS A 13 -9.53 21.43 -24.64
N LEU A 14 -9.39 21.49 -25.96
CA LEU A 14 -8.39 20.73 -26.69
C LEU A 14 -7.12 21.55 -26.86
N SER A 15 -5.98 20.95 -26.56
CA SER A 15 -4.66 21.47 -26.92
C SER A 15 -4.10 20.63 -28.07
N ALA A 16 -3.44 21.31 -29.00
CA ALA A 16 -2.61 20.65 -29.99
C ALA A 16 -1.25 20.31 -29.35
N ASP A 17 -0.82 19.07 -29.48
CA ASP A 17 0.46 18.59 -28.96
C ASP A 17 1.19 17.80 -30.05
N SER A 18 2.43 17.42 -29.78
CA SER A 18 3.24 16.55 -30.62
C SER A 18 2.46 15.30 -31.05
N PRO A 19 2.48 14.91 -32.34
CA PRO A 19 1.66 13.81 -32.82
C PRO A 19 2.01 12.48 -32.15
N LEU A 20 1.02 11.81 -31.56
CA LEU A 20 1.17 10.45 -31.05
C LEU A 20 0.75 9.44 -32.13
N ARG A 21 1.65 8.52 -32.47
CA ARG A 21 1.34 7.39 -33.35
C ARG A 21 0.93 6.19 -32.49
N VAL A 22 -0.28 5.69 -32.70
CA VAL A 22 -0.86 4.57 -31.94
C VAL A 22 -1.21 3.44 -32.89
N SER A 23 -0.86 2.21 -32.53
CA SER A 23 -1.29 0.98 -33.19
C SER A 23 -2.34 0.25 -32.34
N GLY A 24 -3.12 -0.64 -32.95
CA GLY A 24 -4.11 -1.46 -32.23
C GLY A 24 -5.53 -0.86 -32.15
N LEU A 25 -5.76 0.34 -32.67
CA LEU A 25 -7.09 0.94 -32.83
C LEU A 25 -7.67 0.60 -34.22
N GLY A 26 -8.11 -0.65 -34.42
CA GLY A 26 -8.72 -1.08 -35.69
C GLY A 26 -7.75 -1.51 -36.79
N GLY A 27 -6.55 -1.98 -36.43
CA GLY A 27 -5.60 -2.62 -37.36
C GLY A 27 -4.71 -1.65 -38.17
N VAL A 28 -5.08 -0.37 -38.28
CA VAL A 28 -4.27 0.65 -38.97
C VAL A 28 -3.62 1.61 -37.95
N PRO A 29 -2.31 1.88 -38.05
CA PRO A 29 -1.66 2.88 -37.22
C PRO A 29 -2.33 4.26 -37.40
N THR A 30 -2.80 4.83 -36.30
CA THR A 30 -3.53 6.10 -36.27
C THR A 30 -2.66 7.18 -35.62
N ILE A 31 -2.71 8.40 -36.16
CA ILE A 31 -2.01 9.55 -35.62
C ILE A 31 -3.00 10.43 -34.87
N ILE A 32 -2.70 10.73 -33.61
CA ILE A 32 -3.51 11.54 -32.72
C ILE A 32 -2.77 12.84 -32.43
N ARG A 33 -3.45 13.97 -32.56
CA ARG A 33 -2.83 15.32 -32.45
C ARG A 33 -3.38 16.17 -31.31
N SER A 34 -4.47 15.72 -30.69
CA SER A 34 -5.20 16.52 -29.72
C SER A 34 -5.20 15.85 -28.35
N LYS A 35 -4.94 16.64 -27.31
CA LYS A 35 -5.10 16.26 -25.91
C LYS A 35 -6.13 17.14 -25.23
N ALA A 36 -6.65 16.65 -24.11
CA ALA A 36 -7.41 17.43 -23.16
C ALA A 36 -6.93 17.09 -21.75
N GLN A 37 -6.66 18.13 -20.96
CA GLN A 37 -6.48 17.95 -19.53
C GLN A 37 -7.85 17.77 -18.89
N VAL A 38 -8.04 16.67 -18.18
CA VAL A 38 -9.33 16.31 -17.56
C VAL A 38 -9.15 15.96 -16.10
N LYS A 39 -10.18 16.28 -15.33
CA LYS A 39 -10.31 15.82 -13.95
C LYS A 39 -11.22 14.59 -13.95
N VAL A 40 -10.62 13.41 -13.78
CA VAL A 40 -11.32 12.13 -13.76
C VAL A 40 -11.58 11.75 -12.31
N THR A 41 -12.85 11.57 -11.96
CA THR A 41 -13.24 11.01 -10.65
C THR A 41 -13.44 9.51 -10.83
N ILE A 42 -12.70 8.71 -10.07
CA ILE A 42 -12.76 7.25 -10.15
C ILE A 42 -13.20 6.72 -8.78
N GLY A 43 -14.42 6.19 -8.70
CA GLY A 43 -15.07 5.91 -7.41
C GLY A 43 -15.51 7.19 -6.67
N PRO A 44 -16.01 7.09 -5.43
CA PRO A 44 -16.55 8.21 -4.66
C PRO A 44 -15.52 9.22 -4.13
N ARG A 45 -14.24 8.83 -3.96
CA ARG A 45 -13.26 9.67 -3.22
C ARG A 45 -12.03 10.10 -4.02
N VAL A 46 -11.78 9.47 -5.16
CA VAL A 46 -10.50 9.60 -5.86
C VAL A 46 -10.63 10.48 -7.09
N VAL A 47 -9.76 11.47 -7.19
CA VAL A 47 -9.74 12.41 -8.31
C VAL A 47 -8.34 12.50 -8.90
N TYR A 48 -8.22 12.22 -10.19
CA TYR A 48 -6.98 12.34 -10.96
C TYR A 48 -7.08 13.49 -11.95
N ILE A 49 -5.99 14.23 -12.13
CA ILE A 49 -5.84 15.18 -13.23
C ILE A 49 -4.94 14.51 -14.25
N LEU A 50 -5.45 14.28 -15.45
CA LEU A 50 -4.79 13.51 -16.49
C LEU A 50 -4.86 14.25 -17.82
N ASP A 51 -3.78 14.18 -18.59
CA ASP A 51 -3.80 14.59 -19.99
C ASP A 51 -4.20 13.39 -20.85
N LEU A 52 -5.43 13.41 -21.37
CA LEU A 52 -5.96 12.34 -22.21
C LEU A 52 -5.92 12.74 -23.68
N TRP A 53 -5.39 11.84 -24.50
CA TRP A 53 -5.49 11.91 -25.96
C TRP A 53 -6.94 11.76 -26.41
N VAL A 54 -7.39 12.62 -27.32
CA VAL A 54 -8.73 12.57 -27.91
C VAL A 54 -8.67 11.82 -29.24
N ALA A 55 -9.35 10.68 -29.34
CA ALA A 55 -9.34 9.86 -30.54
C ALA A 55 -10.62 9.01 -30.65
N ASN A 56 -10.84 8.42 -31.83
CA ASN A 56 -11.84 7.37 -31.98
C ASN A 56 -11.26 6.06 -31.42
N ILE A 57 -11.79 5.62 -30.27
CA ILE A 57 -11.27 4.48 -29.49
C ILE A 57 -12.11 3.20 -29.65
N GLY A 58 -13.12 3.21 -30.51
CA GLY A 58 -14.03 2.09 -30.74
C GLY A 58 -15.45 2.37 -30.26
N GLU A 59 -16.41 1.66 -30.85
CA GLU A 59 -17.82 1.81 -30.54
C GLU A 59 -18.12 1.39 -29.08
N GLY A 60 -18.91 2.21 -28.38
CA GLY A 60 -19.30 1.94 -26.99
C GLY A 60 -18.21 2.21 -25.94
N ILE A 61 -17.04 2.72 -26.34
CA ILE A 61 -15.94 3.08 -25.42
C ILE A 61 -15.82 4.59 -25.31
N ASP A 62 -16.12 5.12 -24.14
CA ASP A 62 -16.03 6.56 -23.87
C ASP A 62 -14.63 7.01 -23.43
N THR A 63 -13.94 6.17 -22.67
CA THR A 63 -12.61 6.49 -22.12
C THR A 63 -11.82 5.21 -21.96
N LEU A 64 -10.54 5.27 -22.30
CA LEU A 64 -9.57 4.19 -22.16
C LEU A 64 -8.42 4.66 -21.26
N LEU A 65 -8.33 4.10 -20.05
CA LEU A 65 -7.20 4.31 -19.15
C LEU A 65 -6.19 3.17 -19.34
N GLY A 66 -4.99 3.51 -19.79
CA GLY A 66 -3.96 2.54 -20.16
C GLY A 66 -3.13 2.06 -18.98
N MET A 67 -2.14 1.22 -19.30
CA MET A 67 -1.17 0.73 -18.32
C MET A 67 -0.30 1.83 -17.73
N ASP A 68 -0.07 2.91 -18.47
CA ASP A 68 0.61 4.13 -18.02
C ASP A 68 -0.08 4.76 -16.81
N PHE A 69 -1.40 4.93 -16.88
CA PHE A 69 -2.22 5.36 -15.76
C PHE A 69 -2.22 4.32 -14.65
N MET A 70 -2.53 3.05 -14.99
CA MET A 70 -2.68 2.00 -13.98
C MET A 70 -1.40 1.79 -13.17
N TYR A 71 -0.24 1.80 -13.82
CA TYR A 71 1.06 1.66 -13.17
C TYR A 71 1.36 2.87 -12.27
N SER A 72 1.19 4.08 -12.80
CA SER A 72 1.49 5.32 -12.07
C SER A 72 0.58 5.53 -10.87
N ALA A 73 -0.71 5.23 -11.02
CA ALA A 73 -1.67 5.27 -9.92
C ALA A 73 -1.55 4.04 -9.01
N GLY A 74 -0.75 3.01 -9.32
CA GLY A 74 -0.65 1.82 -8.48
C GLY A 74 -1.95 1.01 -8.39
N VAL A 75 -2.74 1.02 -9.47
CA VAL A 75 -3.99 0.28 -9.61
C VAL A 75 -3.73 -1.22 -9.54
N ARG A 76 -4.54 -1.94 -8.77
CA ARG A 76 -4.47 -3.40 -8.64
C ARG A 76 -5.75 -4.02 -9.19
N ILE A 77 -5.62 -4.93 -10.16
CA ILE A 77 -6.75 -5.66 -10.73
C ILE A 77 -6.79 -7.08 -10.15
N CYS A 78 -7.94 -7.48 -9.64
CA CYS A 78 -8.23 -8.85 -9.23
C CYS A 78 -9.35 -9.43 -10.10
N VAL A 79 -8.95 -10.27 -11.05
CA VAL A 79 -9.88 -10.93 -11.96
C VAL A 79 -10.76 -11.96 -11.24
N ARG A 80 -10.22 -12.61 -10.19
CA ARG A 80 -10.94 -13.62 -9.39
C ARG A 80 -12.17 -13.03 -8.71
N GLU A 81 -11.99 -11.88 -8.07
CA GLU A 81 -13.05 -11.19 -7.32
C GLU A 81 -13.82 -10.20 -8.20
N GLY A 82 -13.31 -9.91 -9.40
CA GLY A 82 -13.90 -8.92 -10.30
C GLY A 82 -13.74 -7.51 -9.76
N LEU A 83 -12.61 -7.18 -9.14
CA LEU A 83 -12.38 -5.90 -8.46
C LEU A 83 -11.15 -5.17 -9.01
N VAL A 84 -11.19 -3.83 -8.97
CA VAL A 84 -10.07 -2.92 -9.18
C VAL A 84 -9.87 -2.12 -7.91
N LYS A 85 -8.67 -2.11 -7.35
CA LYS A 85 -8.31 -1.32 -6.18
C LYS A 85 -7.36 -0.18 -6.54
N LEU A 86 -7.72 1.01 -6.11
CA LEU A 86 -6.93 2.23 -6.19
C LEU A 86 -5.98 2.34 -4.97
N PRO A 87 -4.89 3.13 -5.05
CA PRO A 87 -3.84 3.18 -4.02
C PRO A 87 -4.31 3.78 -2.69
N ASP A 88 -5.40 4.53 -2.72
CA ASP A 88 -6.12 5.14 -1.60
C ASP A 88 -7.28 4.28 -1.11
N GLU A 89 -7.26 3.00 -1.46
CA GLU A 89 -8.15 1.94 -0.96
C GLU A 89 -9.57 1.95 -1.54
N GLU A 90 -9.83 2.80 -2.53
CA GLU A 90 -11.11 2.75 -3.26
C GLU A 90 -11.19 1.45 -4.08
N THR A 91 -12.32 0.76 -3.99
CA THR A 91 -12.55 -0.52 -4.66
C THR A 91 -13.70 -0.40 -5.65
N ILE A 92 -13.44 -0.77 -6.90
CA ILE A 92 -14.37 -0.61 -8.01
C ILE A 92 -14.67 -1.98 -8.59
N LEU A 93 -15.94 -2.25 -8.87
CA LEU A 93 -16.35 -3.49 -9.50
C LEU A 93 -15.98 -3.49 -10.99
N LEU A 94 -15.30 -4.52 -11.46
CA LEU A 94 -15.18 -4.84 -12.88
C LEU A 94 -16.55 -5.29 -13.35
N ASN A 95 -17.13 -4.55 -14.30
CA ASN A 95 -18.49 -4.81 -14.74
C ASN A 95 -18.57 -6.18 -15.47
N ARG A 96 -19.06 -7.20 -14.76
CA ARG A 96 -19.48 -8.48 -15.30
C ARG A 96 -20.75 -8.94 -14.60
N GLY A 97 -21.84 -8.16 -14.70
CA GLY A 97 -23.23 -8.58 -14.47
C GLY A 97 -23.50 -9.49 -13.26
N GLY A 98 -22.72 -9.36 -12.18
CA GLY A 98 -22.65 -10.34 -11.12
C GLY A 98 -22.53 -9.65 -9.78
N VAL A 99 -23.35 -10.11 -8.85
CA VAL A 99 -23.30 -9.75 -7.42
C VAL A 99 -21.85 -9.76 -6.96
N ILE A 100 -21.43 -8.75 -6.18
CA ILE A 100 -20.15 -8.79 -5.45
C ILE A 100 -20.07 -10.17 -4.80
N ARG A 101 -19.20 -11.04 -5.33
CA ARG A 101 -18.81 -12.21 -4.56
C ARG A 101 -18.17 -11.60 -3.33
N LYS A 102 -18.82 -11.73 -2.17
CA LYS A 102 -18.20 -11.38 -0.89
C LYS A 102 -16.78 -11.96 -0.95
N PRO A 103 -15.74 -11.22 -0.54
CA PRO A 103 -14.40 -11.77 -0.49
C PRO A 103 -14.48 -13.08 0.31
N GLN A 104 -14.37 -14.19 -0.41
CA GLN A 104 -14.41 -15.54 0.16
C GLN A 104 -13.00 -15.96 0.60
N GLY A 105 -11.97 -15.17 0.26
CA GLY A 105 -10.62 -15.38 0.73
C GLY A 105 -10.48 -15.00 2.19
N LEU A 106 -9.88 -15.88 2.97
CA LEU A 106 -9.52 -15.57 4.35
C LEU A 106 -8.51 -14.41 4.35
N ASP A 107 -8.77 -13.39 5.17
CA ASP A 107 -7.92 -12.22 5.34
C ASP A 107 -7.71 -11.97 6.84
N LEU A 108 -6.56 -12.46 7.34
CA LEU A 108 -6.21 -12.42 8.76
C LEU A 108 -5.25 -11.26 9.03
N ALA A 109 -5.63 -10.37 9.96
CA ALA A 109 -4.74 -9.32 10.44
C ALA A 109 -3.64 -9.90 11.35
N VAL A 110 -2.39 -9.51 11.11
CA VAL A 110 -1.30 -9.68 12.07
C VAL A 110 -1.17 -8.36 12.82
N THR A 111 -1.31 -8.43 14.13
CA THR A 111 -1.22 -7.26 15.01
C THR A 111 -0.09 -7.44 16.03
N PRO A 112 0.42 -6.35 16.63
CA PRO A 112 1.34 -6.45 17.76
C PRO A 112 0.71 -7.19 18.94
N ASP A 113 1.53 -7.84 19.76
CA ASP A 113 1.08 -8.55 20.97
C ASP A 113 0.55 -7.58 22.05
N PHE A 114 1.07 -6.35 22.08
CA PHE A 114 0.67 -5.29 23.02
C PHE A 114 0.89 -3.90 22.42
N THR A 115 0.21 -2.89 22.97
CA THR A 115 0.44 -1.48 22.59
C THR A 115 1.81 -1.05 23.09
N THR A 116 2.65 -0.55 22.20
CA THR A 116 4.02 -0.13 22.54
C THR A 116 4.35 1.25 22.00
N ARG A 117 5.27 1.94 22.68
CA ARG A 117 5.84 3.21 22.25
C ARG A 117 7.20 2.95 21.61
N LEU A 118 7.31 3.23 20.32
CA LEU A 118 8.56 3.17 19.58
C LEU A 118 9.20 4.56 19.52
N LEU A 119 10.44 4.66 20.01
CA LEU A 119 11.29 5.81 19.75
C LEU A 119 11.70 5.84 18.26
N PRO A 120 12.18 6.98 17.73
CA PRO A 120 12.75 7.07 16.40
C PRO A 120 13.77 5.95 16.13
N GLY A 121 13.67 5.29 14.98
CA GLY A 121 14.57 4.21 14.59
C GLY A 121 14.41 2.88 15.35
N ARG A 122 13.66 2.85 16.46
CA ARG A 122 13.36 1.61 17.20
C ARG A 122 12.31 0.76 16.50
N SER A 123 12.27 -0.50 16.90
CA SER A 123 11.42 -1.51 16.29
C SER A 123 10.89 -2.52 17.29
N VAL A 124 9.73 -3.09 16.99
CA VAL A 124 9.15 -4.24 17.72
C VAL A 124 8.93 -5.39 16.76
N VAL A 125 8.99 -6.62 17.26
CA VAL A 125 8.75 -7.84 16.47
C VAL A 125 7.49 -8.52 16.98
N ALA A 126 6.54 -8.77 16.08
CA ALA A 126 5.36 -9.58 16.34
C ALA A 126 5.48 -10.93 15.61
N GLN A 127 5.10 -12.02 16.27
CA GLN A 127 5.10 -13.35 15.66
C GLN A 127 3.86 -13.56 14.79
N ILE A 128 4.04 -14.15 13.61
CA ILE A 128 2.94 -14.45 12.70
C ILE A 128 2.27 -15.75 13.15
N ARG A 129 0.99 -15.65 13.53
CA ARG A 129 0.16 -16.81 13.82
C ARG A 129 -0.75 -17.09 12.63
N TYR A 130 -0.45 -18.13 11.87
CA TYR A 130 -1.23 -18.51 10.68
C TYR A 130 -2.63 -19.06 11.02
N ALA A 131 -2.85 -19.54 12.25
CA ALA A 131 -4.11 -20.15 12.67
C ALA A 131 -4.56 -21.26 11.69
N GLN A 132 -5.64 -21.04 10.93
CA GLN A 132 -6.16 -22.00 9.93
C GLN A 132 -5.53 -21.85 8.53
N MET A 133 -4.66 -20.86 8.34
CA MET A 133 -3.98 -20.58 7.06
C MET A 133 -2.80 -21.52 6.84
N ASP A 134 -2.51 -21.82 5.57
CA ASP A 134 -1.37 -22.63 5.15
C ASP A 134 -0.17 -21.69 4.84
N PRO A 135 0.91 -21.72 5.63
CA PRO A 135 2.08 -20.84 5.44
C PRO A 135 2.75 -20.97 4.07
N HIS A 136 2.56 -22.09 3.38
CA HIS A 136 3.13 -22.33 2.06
C HIS A 136 2.20 -21.93 0.92
N LYS A 137 0.89 -21.84 1.14
CA LYS A 137 -0.06 -21.41 0.13
C LYS A 137 -0.37 -19.93 0.26
N ASP A 138 -0.62 -19.46 1.46
CA ASP A 138 -1.11 -18.11 1.73
C ASP A 138 0.01 -17.08 1.73
N VAL A 139 -0.36 -15.84 1.43
CA VAL A 139 0.59 -14.76 1.18
C VAL A 139 0.50 -13.75 2.30
N VAL A 140 1.62 -13.49 2.98
CA VAL A 140 1.72 -12.39 3.93
C VAL A 140 2.07 -11.11 3.19
N TRP A 141 1.28 -10.08 3.44
CA TRP A 141 1.49 -8.72 2.93
C TRP A 141 2.02 -7.83 4.04
N ALA A 142 3.12 -7.13 3.77
CA ALA A 142 3.72 -6.17 4.69
C ALA A 142 2.88 -4.88 4.73
N GLY A 143 2.63 -4.37 5.93
CA GLY A 143 1.89 -3.13 6.17
C GLY A 143 2.79 -1.90 6.31
N ARG A 144 2.17 -0.74 6.16
CA ARG A 144 2.79 0.56 6.41
C ARG A 144 1.78 1.53 6.98
N GLY A 145 2.20 2.29 7.98
CA GLY A 145 1.55 3.52 8.43
C GLY A 145 2.23 4.78 7.89
N ASP A 146 1.79 5.95 8.33
CA ASP A 146 2.45 7.20 7.94
C ASP A 146 3.85 7.32 8.52
N ARG A 147 4.06 6.79 9.74
CA ARG A 147 5.30 6.90 10.53
C ARG A 147 6.00 5.57 10.80
N TRP A 148 5.47 4.46 10.29
CA TRP A 148 6.05 3.12 10.49
C TRP A 148 5.95 2.26 9.25
N VAL A 149 6.85 1.29 9.15
CA VAL A 149 6.92 0.32 8.05
C VAL A 149 7.27 -1.04 8.63
N THR A 150 6.76 -2.12 8.02
CA THR A 150 7.13 -3.47 8.43
C THR A 150 8.08 -4.19 7.49
N LYS A 151 8.96 -4.97 8.10
CA LYS A 151 9.88 -5.92 7.46
C LYS A 151 9.49 -7.33 7.87
N LEU A 152 9.30 -8.20 6.88
CA LEU A 152 9.01 -9.61 7.11
C LEU A 152 10.31 -10.38 7.38
N THR A 153 10.28 -11.22 8.41
CA THR A 153 11.33 -12.18 8.76
C THR A 153 10.90 -13.56 8.29
N PHE A 154 11.76 -14.26 7.56
CA PHE A 154 11.43 -15.56 6.93
C PHE A 154 12.16 -16.70 7.63
N ALA A 155 11.48 -17.81 7.89
CA ALA A 155 12.14 -19.05 8.30
C ALA A 155 12.77 -19.70 7.07
N SER A 156 14.08 -19.97 7.11
CA SER A 156 14.83 -20.70 6.07
C SER A 156 14.45 -20.35 4.62
N ARG A 157 14.08 -19.08 4.38
CA ARG A 157 13.60 -18.51 3.10
C ARG A 157 12.33 -19.13 2.50
N SER A 158 11.53 -19.88 3.25
CA SER A 158 10.31 -20.53 2.73
C SER A 158 9.06 -19.68 2.96
N TYR A 159 8.78 -19.29 4.21
CA TYR A 159 7.61 -18.46 4.56
C TYR A 159 7.90 -17.46 5.69
N PRO A 160 7.17 -16.34 5.77
CA PRO A 160 7.30 -15.36 6.85
C PRO A 160 6.92 -15.96 8.21
N VAL A 161 7.72 -15.73 9.25
CA VAL A 161 7.45 -16.17 10.63
C VAL A 161 7.22 -15.02 11.60
N ALA A 162 7.75 -13.84 11.30
CA ALA A 162 7.59 -12.67 12.14
C ALA A 162 7.53 -11.40 11.29
N VAL A 163 6.95 -10.36 11.88
CA VAL A 163 6.85 -9.02 11.32
C VAL A 163 7.59 -8.08 12.25
N LYS A 164 8.66 -7.47 11.75
CA LYS A 164 9.40 -6.40 12.44
C LYS A 164 8.81 -5.07 12.02
N GLU A 165 8.20 -4.36 12.94
CA GLU A 165 7.68 -3.01 12.74
C GLU A 165 8.73 -1.98 13.16
N VAL A 166 8.98 -0.99 12.31
CA VAL A 166 10.05 -0.01 12.50
C VAL A 166 9.47 1.40 12.46
N ASN A 167 9.80 2.22 13.45
CA ASN A 167 9.50 3.65 13.43
C ASN A 167 10.47 4.37 12.48
N ILE A 168 9.93 4.89 11.38
CA ILE A 168 10.70 5.62 10.35
C ILE A 168 10.61 7.14 10.51
N SER A 169 10.01 7.63 11.59
CA SER A 169 9.90 9.06 11.88
C SER A 169 10.91 9.50 12.94
N ASP A 170 11.18 10.80 12.96
CA ASP A 170 11.99 11.50 13.97
C ASP A 170 11.25 11.72 15.31
N LYS A 171 10.01 11.20 15.42
CA LYS A 171 9.15 11.38 16.60
C LYS A 171 8.78 10.04 17.22
N ASN A 172 8.47 10.10 18.52
CA ASN A 172 7.91 8.96 19.23
C ASN A 172 6.56 8.55 18.62
N LEU A 173 6.39 7.25 18.45
CA LEU A 173 5.23 6.65 17.82
C LEU A 173 4.60 5.64 18.79
N THR A 174 3.31 5.79 19.08
CA THR A 174 2.55 4.78 19.81
C THR A 174 1.77 3.92 18.83
N ILE A 175 1.91 2.62 18.93
CA ILE A 175 1.26 1.65 18.04
C ILE A 175 0.36 0.77 18.86
N SER A 176 -0.94 0.79 18.54
CA SER A 176 -1.95 0.00 19.23
C SER A 176 -1.83 -1.47 18.85
N PHE A 177 -2.07 -2.38 19.80
CA PHE A 177 -2.21 -3.83 19.55
C PHE A 177 -3.35 -4.18 18.57
N GLN A 178 -4.21 -3.22 18.24
CA GLN A 178 -5.28 -3.41 17.23
C GLN A 178 -4.84 -3.03 15.82
N THR A 179 -3.65 -2.44 15.66
CA THR A 179 -3.15 -1.96 14.38
C THR A 179 -2.71 -3.15 13.52
N PRO A 180 -3.29 -3.35 12.33
CA PRO A 180 -2.83 -4.41 11.44
C PRO A 180 -1.49 -4.03 10.80
N ILE A 181 -0.43 -4.68 11.24
CA ILE A 181 0.96 -4.43 10.79
C ILE A 181 1.36 -5.30 9.60
N ALA A 182 0.67 -6.44 9.42
CA ALA A 182 0.70 -7.26 8.21
C ALA A 182 -0.66 -7.94 8.03
N ARG A 183 -0.89 -8.54 6.87
CA ARG A 183 -2.10 -9.34 6.60
C ARG A 183 -1.76 -10.64 5.91
N ILE A 184 -2.34 -11.75 6.37
CA ILE A 184 -2.24 -13.06 5.74
C ILE A 184 -3.47 -13.25 4.88
N VAL A 185 -3.25 -13.37 3.57
CA VAL A 185 -4.33 -13.42 2.58
C VAL A 185 -4.19 -14.66 1.73
N GLU A 186 -5.33 -15.28 1.40
CA GLU A 186 -5.37 -16.44 0.51
C GLU A 186 -4.59 -16.19 -0.79
N ARG A 187 -3.93 -17.24 -1.30
CA ARG A 187 -3.26 -17.20 -2.60
C ARG A 187 -4.22 -16.68 -3.68
N TYR A 188 -3.74 -15.73 -4.48
CA TYR A 188 -4.49 -15.04 -5.55
C TYR A 188 -5.51 -13.99 -5.10
N SER A 189 -5.58 -13.69 -3.80
CA SER A 189 -6.35 -12.56 -3.26
C SER A 189 -5.40 -11.44 -2.80
N PHE A 190 -5.98 -10.32 -2.35
CA PHE A 190 -5.23 -9.16 -1.85
C PHE A 190 -5.98 -8.48 -0.70
N PRO A 191 -5.28 -7.76 0.21
CA PRO A 191 -5.94 -7.13 1.34
C PRO A 191 -6.88 -5.99 0.92
N MET A 192 -8.09 -5.98 1.49
CA MET A 192 -9.17 -5.05 1.10
C MET A 192 -9.01 -3.65 1.68
N ALA A 193 -8.38 -3.51 2.84
CA ALA A 193 -8.13 -2.22 3.49
C ALA A 193 -6.67 -2.11 3.93
N GLY A 194 -6.20 -0.89 4.16
CA GLY A 194 -4.85 -0.53 4.56
C GLY A 194 -3.81 -0.51 3.43
N ARG A 195 -2.64 0.08 3.76
CA ARG A 195 -1.47 0.17 2.88
C ARG A 195 -0.62 -1.09 3.03
N PHE A 196 -0.97 -2.12 2.27
CA PHE A 196 -0.27 -3.39 2.26
C PHE A 196 0.41 -3.68 0.91
N VAL A 197 1.61 -4.25 0.93
CA VAL A 197 2.39 -4.64 -0.26
C VAL A 197 2.94 -6.05 -0.13
N ARG A 198 3.15 -6.73 -1.26
CA ARG A 198 3.77 -8.07 -1.25
C ARG A 198 5.28 -7.95 -1.02
N PRO A 199 5.88 -8.84 -0.22
CA PRO A 199 7.32 -9.04 -0.26
C PRO A 199 7.79 -9.32 -1.69
N GLY A 200 8.93 -8.75 -2.08
CA GLY A 200 9.48 -8.84 -3.44
C GLY A 200 8.94 -7.81 -4.43
N SER A 201 7.93 -7.01 -4.08
CA SER A 201 7.50 -5.89 -4.92
C SER A 201 8.48 -4.71 -4.84
N ARG A 202 8.55 -3.89 -5.91
CA ARG A 202 9.37 -2.65 -5.91
C ARG A 202 9.05 -1.74 -4.72
N LYS A 203 7.75 -1.56 -4.43
CA LYS A 203 7.30 -0.75 -3.28
C LYS A 203 7.77 -1.31 -1.94
N TYR A 204 7.83 -2.64 -1.81
CA TYR A 204 8.42 -3.27 -0.62
C TYR A 204 9.93 -3.03 -0.53
N LEU A 205 10.66 -3.02 -1.65
CA LEU A 205 12.10 -2.66 -1.65
C LEU A 205 12.33 -1.20 -1.23
N GLU A 206 11.51 -0.27 -1.72
CA GLU A 206 11.53 1.13 -1.29
C GLU A 206 11.27 1.25 0.22
N TRP A 207 10.34 0.47 0.75
CA TRP A 207 10.04 0.41 2.18
C TRP A 207 11.20 -0.17 2.99
N GLN A 208 11.90 -1.18 2.47
CA GLN A 208 13.10 -1.72 3.10
C GLN A 208 14.24 -0.69 3.12
N HIS A 209 14.33 0.18 2.12
CA HIS A 209 15.29 1.29 2.13
C HIS A 209 15.01 2.28 3.25
N LEU A 210 13.75 2.67 3.46
CA LEU A 210 13.37 3.55 4.56
C LEU A 210 13.72 2.97 5.92
N ILE A 211 13.54 1.66 6.09
CA ILE A 211 13.95 0.96 7.32
C ILE A 211 15.47 1.05 7.49
N TYR A 212 16.24 0.86 6.43
CA TYR A 212 17.69 0.98 6.49
C TYR A 212 18.15 2.39 6.89
N GLU A 213 17.54 3.43 6.32
CA GLU A 213 17.84 4.83 6.65
C GLU A 213 17.46 5.19 8.08
N SER A 214 16.39 4.59 8.63
CA SER A 214 15.90 4.91 9.97
C SER A 214 16.56 4.10 11.09
N THR A 215 17.13 2.93 10.79
CA THR A 215 17.67 2.03 11.83
C THR A 215 19.06 2.51 12.24
N PHE A 216 19.25 2.81 13.52
CA PHE A 216 20.57 3.12 14.08
C PHE A 216 21.47 1.88 14.02
N SER A 217 22.80 2.08 13.91
CA SER A 217 23.74 0.95 14.02
C SER A 217 23.69 0.37 15.44
N ASP A 218 24.00 -0.92 15.61
CA ASP A 218 24.02 -1.59 16.92
C ASP A 218 24.90 -0.85 17.95
N GLN A 219 25.95 -0.15 17.51
CA GLN A 219 26.80 0.67 18.38
C GLN A 219 26.13 1.97 18.82
N MET A 220 25.35 2.59 17.92
CA MET A 220 24.61 3.80 18.21
C MET A 220 23.39 3.50 19.09
N GLU A 221 22.73 2.36 18.89
CA GLU A 221 21.64 1.90 19.76
C GLU A 221 22.11 1.71 21.21
N ARG A 222 23.26 1.07 21.42
CA ARG A 222 23.84 0.90 22.77
C ARG A 222 24.14 2.23 23.45
N ARG A 223 24.69 3.20 22.71
CA ARG A 223 24.95 4.54 23.25
C ARG A 223 23.67 5.28 23.63
N ILE A 224 22.61 5.15 22.82
CA ILE A 224 21.31 5.75 23.13
C ILE A 224 20.67 5.07 24.34
N ASP A 225 20.76 3.74 24.46
CA ASP A 225 20.26 3.00 25.62
C ASP A 225 21.03 3.34 26.89
N GLU A 226 22.36 3.43 26.84
CA GLU A 226 23.19 3.88 27.97
C GLU A 226 22.79 5.28 28.43
N VAL A 227 22.61 6.22 27.49
CA VAL A 227 22.19 7.59 27.81
C VAL A 227 20.77 7.62 28.36
N THR A 228 19.85 6.81 27.83
CA THR A 228 18.47 6.73 28.33
C THR A 228 18.43 6.16 29.74
N GLN A 229 19.18 5.09 30.00
CA GLN A 229 19.32 4.49 31.33
C GLN A 229 19.92 5.48 32.33
N MET A 230 20.92 6.26 31.93
CA MET A 230 21.49 7.32 32.78
C MET A 230 20.47 8.39 33.18
N TYR A 231 19.51 8.72 32.32
CA TYR A 231 18.44 9.66 32.64
C TYR A 231 17.36 9.00 33.52
N GLU A 232 17.01 7.73 33.27
CA GLU A 232 16.09 6.96 34.12
C GLU A 232 16.65 6.75 35.54
N ASP A 233 17.96 6.54 35.67
CA ASP A 233 18.64 6.39 36.96
C ASP A 233 18.77 7.73 37.73
N GLN A 234 18.59 8.86 37.04
CA GLN A 234 18.55 10.20 37.64
C GLN A 234 17.14 10.61 38.10
N ASP A 235 16.09 9.90 37.64
CA ASP A 235 14.75 10.12 38.15
C ASP A 235 14.67 9.62 39.61
N PRO A 236 14.12 10.42 40.55
CA PRO A 236 14.01 10.01 41.93
C PRO A 236 13.12 8.76 42.03
N PRO A 237 13.43 7.80 42.91
CA PRO A 237 12.67 6.56 43.02
C PRO A 237 11.20 6.89 43.32
N CYS A 238 10.32 6.60 42.37
CA CYS A 238 8.89 6.71 42.59
C CYS A 238 8.47 5.52 43.46
N VAL A 239 8.13 5.82 44.72
CA VAL A 239 7.57 4.98 45.80
C VAL A 239 8.56 4.79 46.96
N GLU A 240 8.31 5.52 48.06
CA GLU A 240 8.80 5.15 49.38
C GLU A 240 8.25 3.76 49.73
N LYS A 241 9.14 2.79 49.93
CA LYS A 241 8.75 1.49 50.50
C LYS A 241 8.50 1.69 51.98
N GLU A 242 7.24 1.58 52.41
CA GLU A 242 6.96 1.42 53.83
C GLU A 242 7.48 0.05 54.29
N GLU A 243 8.47 0.08 55.19
CA GLU A 243 8.89 -1.07 55.97
C GLU A 243 7.86 -1.32 57.07
N TYR A 244 7.02 -2.34 56.89
CA TYR A 244 6.19 -2.87 57.97
C TYR A 244 7.09 -3.75 58.86
N GLY A 245 7.39 -3.24 60.06
CA GLY A 245 7.99 -3.99 61.17
C GLY A 245 7.00 -4.91 61.88
#